data_AF-A0ABD6AJH2-F1
#
_entry.id   AF-A0ABD6AJH2-F1
#
_cell.length_a   1.000
_cell.length_b   1.000
_cell.length_c   1.000
_cell.angle_alpha   90.00
_cell.angle_beta   90.00
_cell.angle_gamma   90.00
#
_symmetry.space_group_name_H-M   'P 1'
#
loop_
_entity.id
_entity.type
_entity.pdbx_description
1 polymer ?
#
loop_
_entity_poly.entity_id
_entity_poly.type
_entity_poly.pdbx_seq_one_letter_code
_entity_poly.pdbx_strand_id
1 'polypeptide(L)'
;MDSRDRAQSEVIGTVLLIGLTITAVGVTVAIGSAALADAQASADVQRVEGAMTQVDSKTSLVAHGGSTSQRVRLDPGSTANARIDGDAGRMRIEVETEDGDVEARNVTLGAVVYERGDDRVAYQGGGVWRANEGGSWMVSPPEFHYRGDTLTLPLVTIDGEDGRFRDSAVVTRNASRPDQLFPSGDVSNPLLGGNVTVTVESEYAQAWGRFFESRTEANVTRLADDEVEVRLRTVTTHPALNASVSSVAQSQLALGGVTSLYADSYDSSQGAYDPDTAGSEARIRTSGQFQLVANGGGPDSFEVRGDVVADSFNPSQNSSKWKKNTNITGDLIRNSGSIDPGPTSGAIAERIAQVKALGLDEPGECRSDSEFDDGGTHPISEDTCFADGLEVSDGTTLRIEDGSTVHVQGGLDVGENGRVVFDSTSGDIEVLLEDELSIESDGRIDSVGGGRNVLSVDAGIDVQDQGSIETDEDTRLDLYNTGEIDLSDRAQITADGDVAGNLWLYSSGSEIEFDGPGEDSVDDRDIRFTGVLYAPQSEAYVEGRVTFKGSNTFLSVNSGEADDNGNGGNDDYVDISFHYDEALQGSHPFGGGSVPVVSHLHVSRHRVVIETN
;
A
#
# COMPACT_ATOMS: atom_id res chain seq x y z
N MET A 1 -45.40 23.50 90.96
CA MET A 1 -44.00 23.55 91.44
C MET A 1 -43.75 22.33 92.32
N ASP A 2 -43.97 21.11 91.85
CA ASP A 2 -43.36 20.35 90.73
C ASP A 2 -42.23 19.44 91.19
N SER A 3 -42.66 18.33 91.80
CA SER A 3 -41.85 17.15 92.08
C SER A 3 -42.28 15.92 91.24
N ARG A 4 -43.32 16.03 90.40
CA ARG A 4 -43.73 14.99 89.44
C ARG A 4 -43.08 15.14 88.04
N ASP A 5 -42.69 16.35 87.63
CA ASP A 5 -42.07 16.60 86.31
C ASP A 5 -40.58 16.20 86.21
N ARG A 6 -39.85 16.15 87.33
CA ARG A 6 -38.43 15.73 87.32
C ARG A 6 -38.23 14.22 87.18
N ALA A 7 -39.17 13.40 87.65
CA ALA A 7 -39.12 11.94 87.48
C ALA A 7 -39.53 11.50 86.06
N GLN A 8 -40.34 12.30 85.34
CA GLN A 8 -40.65 12.04 83.93
C GLN A 8 -39.52 12.47 82.97
N SER A 9 -38.78 13.54 83.29
CA SER A 9 -37.65 14.00 82.45
C SER A 9 -36.52 12.97 82.35
N GLU A 10 -36.25 12.23 83.43
CA GLU A 10 -35.21 11.17 83.43
C GLU A 10 -35.61 9.97 82.56
N VAL A 11 -36.88 9.58 82.58
CA VAL A 11 -37.42 8.50 81.74
C VAL A 11 -37.51 8.94 80.28
N ILE A 12 -37.98 10.15 80.00
CA ILE A 12 -38.04 10.71 78.63
C ILE A 12 -36.63 10.87 78.05
N GLY A 13 -35.67 11.36 78.83
CA GLY A 13 -34.26 11.48 78.41
C GLY A 13 -33.63 10.12 78.08
N THR A 14 -33.92 9.10 78.90
CA THR A 14 -33.42 7.73 78.65
C THR A 14 -34.06 7.11 77.41
N VAL A 15 -35.37 7.27 77.22
CA VAL A 15 -36.09 6.77 76.03
C VAL A 15 -35.61 7.49 74.76
N LEU A 16 -35.36 8.79 74.81
CA LEU A 16 -34.81 9.56 73.69
C LEU A 16 -33.38 9.13 73.35
N LEU A 17 -32.54 8.84 74.34
CA LEU A 17 -31.19 8.31 74.12
C LEU A 17 -31.22 6.91 73.48
N ILE A 18 -32.11 6.04 73.96
CA ILE A 18 -32.30 4.70 73.37
C ILE A 18 -32.84 4.81 71.93
N GLY A 19 -33.82 5.69 71.70
CA GLY A 19 -34.34 5.96 70.36
C GLY A 19 -33.25 6.48 69.41
N LEU A 20 -32.49 7.49 69.84
CA LEU A 20 -31.40 8.08 69.06
C LEU A 20 -30.29 7.07 68.76
N THR A 21 -29.90 6.24 69.73
CA THR A 21 -28.87 5.21 69.52
C THR A 21 -29.33 4.13 68.56
N ILE A 22 -30.57 3.65 68.68
CA ILE A 22 -31.15 2.69 67.73
C ILE A 22 -31.21 3.31 66.32
N THR A 23 -31.62 4.58 66.18
CA THR A 23 -31.64 5.28 64.89
C THR A 23 -30.23 5.43 64.32
N ALA A 24 -29.25 5.85 65.11
CA ALA A 24 -27.86 6.02 64.67
C ALA A 24 -27.23 4.69 64.22
N VAL A 25 -27.46 3.61 64.98
CA VAL A 25 -27.01 2.26 64.61
C VAL A 25 -27.72 1.80 63.33
N GLY A 26 -29.03 1.99 63.23
CA GLY A 26 -29.82 1.62 62.05
C GLY A 26 -29.33 2.31 60.78
N VAL A 27 -29.08 3.63 60.83
CA VAL A 27 -28.53 4.39 59.71
C VAL A 27 -27.13 3.90 59.34
N THR A 28 -26.28 3.65 60.33
CA THR A 28 -24.91 3.17 60.11
C THR A 28 -24.91 1.79 59.44
N VAL A 29 -25.75 0.87 59.91
CA VAL A 29 -25.89 -0.48 59.32
C VAL A 29 -26.42 -0.38 57.90
N ALA A 30 -27.42 0.47 57.63
CA ALA A 30 -27.95 0.65 56.28
C ALA A 30 -26.86 1.16 55.31
N ILE A 31 -26.13 2.22 55.68
CA ILE A 31 -25.05 2.77 54.85
C ILE A 31 -23.91 1.75 54.69
N GLY A 32 -23.50 1.10 55.79
CA GLY A 32 -22.46 0.08 55.77
C GLY A 32 -22.81 -1.12 54.90
N SER A 33 -24.08 -1.54 54.90
CA SER A 33 -24.55 -2.64 54.05
C SER A 33 -24.53 -2.29 52.57
N ALA A 34 -24.93 -1.07 52.19
CA ALA A 34 -24.88 -0.60 50.81
C ALA A 34 -23.42 -0.47 50.31
N ALA A 35 -22.54 0.12 51.13
CA ALA A 35 -21.12 0.25 50.79
C ALA A 35 -20.42 -1.11 50.67
N LEU A 36 -20.76 -2.08 51.54
CA LEU A 36 -20.22 -3.44 51.45
C LEU A 36 -20.72 -4.17 50.20
N ALA A 37 -22.00 -4.03 49.85
CA ALA A 37 -22.56 -4.63 48.65
C ALA A 37 -21.89 -4.09 47.38
N ASP A 38 -21.65 -2.77 47.32
CA ASP A 38 -20.95 -2.12 46.21
C ASP A 38 -19.48 -2.58 46.10
N ALA A 39 -18.76 -2.63 47.23
CA ALA A 39 -17.40 -3.15 47.28
C ALA A 39 -17.32 -4.63 46.87
N GLN A 40 -18.31 -5.45 47.26
CA GLN A 40 -18.41 -6.84 46.84
C GLN A 40 -18.67 -6.94 45.33
N ALA A 41 -19.59 -6.15 44.78
CA ALA A 41 -19.90 -6.13 43.36
C ALA A 41 -18.67 -5.73 42.51
N SER A 42 -17.97 -4.67 42.91
CA SER A 42 -16.74 -4.22 42.24
C SER A 42 -15.64 -5.30 42.30
N ALA A 43 -15.44 -5.91 43.47
CA ALA A 43 -14.45 -6.98 43.64
C ALA A 43 -14.84 -8.25 42.85
N ASP A 44 -16.12 -8.53 42.65
CA ASP A 44 -16.59 -9.63 41.83
C ASP A 44 -16.27 -9.40 40.34
N VAL A 45 -16.55 -8.19 39.83
CA VAL A 45 -16.22 -7.83 38.44
C VAL A 45 -14.71 -7.91 38.19
N GLN A 46 -13.87 -7.37 39.09
CA GLN A 46 -12.41 -7.46 38.97
C GLN A 46 -11.90 -8.91 38.98
N ARG A 47 -12.52 -9.78 39.79
CA ARG A 47 -12.17 -11.22 39.78
C ARG A 47 -12.53 -11.87 38.46
N VAL A 48 -13.67 -11.50 37.87
CA VAL A 48 -14.11 -12.00 36.56
C VAL A 48 -13.21 -11.50 35.44
N GLU A 49 -12.83 -10.21 35.44
CA GLU A 49 -11.86 -9.65 34.51
C GLU A 49 -10.57 -10.50 34.52
N GLY A 50 -10.01 -10.77 35.71
CA GLY A 50 -8.83 -11.61 35.85
C GLY A 50 -9.05 -13.08 35.42
N ALA A 51 -10.23 -13.65 35.67
CA ALA A 51 -10.57 -14.99 35.21
C ALA A 51 -10.69 -15.05 33.68
N MET A 52 -11.29 -14.03 33.05
CA MET A 52 -11.39 -13.92 31.59
C MET A 52 -10.04 -13.68 30.94
N THR A 53 -9.13 -12.90 31.55
CA THR A 53 -7.73 -12.81 31.08
C THR A 53 -7.02 -14.17 31.17
N GLN A 54 -7.36 -15.01 32.14
CA GLN A 54 -6.85 -16.38 32.18
C GLN A 54 -7.48 -17.27 31.09
N VAL A 55 -8.77 -17.10 30.78
CA VAL A 55 -9.43 -17.75 29.62
C VAL A 55 -8.68 -17.37 28.35
N ASP A 56 -8.47 -16.08 28.13
CA ASP A 56 -7.73 -15.51 26.99
C ASP A 56 -6.36 -16.18 26.84
N SER A 57 -5.50 -16.09 27.87
CA SER A 57 -4.17 -16.70 27.84
C SER A 57 -4.17 -18.21 27.54
N LYS A 58 -5.12 -18.96 28.12
CA LYS A 58 -5.24 -20.40 27.87
C LYS A 58 -5.80 -20.70 26.49
N THR A 59 -6.68 -19.86 25.98
CA THR A 59 -7.27 -20.00 24.66
C THR A 59 -6.25 -19.68 23.57
N SER A 60 -5.47 -18.60 23.72
CA SER A 60 -4.30 -18.30 22.87
C SER A 60 -3.31 -19.46 22.84
N LEU A 61 -2.97 -20.07 23.99
CA LEU A 61 -2.12 -21.27 24.03
C LEU A 61 -2.69 -22.47 23.25
N VAL A 62 -4.01 -22.67 23.25
CA VAL A 62 -4.66 -23.76 22.49
C VAL A 62 -4.75 -23.41 21.01
N ALA A 63 -5.08 -22.17 20.70
CA ALA A 63 -5.23 -21.61 19.36
C ALA A 63 -3.92 -21.65 18.59
N HIS A 64 -2.82 -21.12 19.14
CA HIS A 64 -1.54 -20.95 18.42
C HIS A 64 -0.56 -22.11 18.59
N GLY A 65 -1.03 -23.31 18.95
CA GLY A 65 -0.18 -24.51 18.89
C GLY A 65 0.42 -24.99 20.20
N GLY A 66 0.37 -24.20 21.28
CA GLY A 66 1.01 -24.52 22.57
C GLY A 66 0.38 -25.68 23.34
N SER A 67 -0.90 -26.02 23.09
CA SER A 67 -1.58 -27.17 23.70
C SER A 67 -2.78 -27.64 22.88
N THR A 68 -3.20 -28.90 23.04
CA THR A 68 -4.40 -29.46 22.39
C THR A 68 -5.68 -29.14 23.16
N SER A 69 -5.58 -29.02 24.49
CA SER A 69 -6.67 -28.59 25.36
C SER A 69 -6.16 -27.98 26.67
N GLN A 70 -6.93 -27.09 27.26
CA GLN A 70 -6.64 -26.44 28.53
C GLN A 70 -7.89 -26.41 29.41
N ARG A 71 -7.72 -26.65 30.72
CA ARG A 71 -8.81 -26.46 31.69
C ARG A 71 -8.79 -25.04 32.23
N VAL A 72 -9.92 -24.36 32.16
CA VAL A 72 -10.13 -23.05 32.78
C VAL A 72 -11.07 -23.21 33.95
N ARG A 73 -10.70 -22.59 35.08
CA ARG A 73 -11.60 -22.45 36.21
C ARG A 73 -12.21 -21.07 36.13
N LEU A 74 -13.52 -21.06 35.90
CA LEU A 74 -14.33 -19.89 36.06
C LEU A 74 -14.93 -20.10 37.45
N ASP A 75 -14.52 -19.34 38.45
CA ASP A 75 -15.16 -19.34 39.78
C ASP A 75 -16.07 -18.11 39.87
N PRO A 76 -17.20 -18.07 39.11
CA PRO A 76 -17.99 -16.85 38.95
C PRO A 76 -18.83 -16.52 40.21
N GLY A 77 -18.80 -17.37 41.23
CA GLY A 77 -19.65 -17.29 42.42
C GLY A 77 -21.09 -17.77 42.15
N SER A 78 -21.80 -18.13 43.22
CA SER A 78 -23.11 -18.82 43.18
C SER A 78 -24.29 -18.02 42.61
N THR A 79 -24.09 -16.77 42.19
CA THR A 79 -25.13 -15.85 41.69
C THR A 79 -24.92 -15.38 40.24
N ALA A 80 -23.91 -15.90 39.55
CA ALA A 80 -23.47 -15.38 38.27
C ALA A 80 -23.88 -16.24 37.06
N ASN A 81 -24.15 -15.57 35.94
CA ASN A 81 -24.56 -16.18 34.68
C ASN A 81 -23.43 -16.07 33.65
N ALA A 82 -22.43 -16.94 33.75
CA ALA A 82 -21.48 -17.10 32.64
C ALA A 82 -22.14 -17.94 31.54
N ARG A 83 -22.13 -17.45 30.30
CA ARG A 83 -22.71 -18.12 29.14
C ARG A 83 -21.77 -18.10 27.93
N ILE A 84 -21.91 -19.09 27.07
CA ILE A 84 -21.40 -19.06 25.70
C ILE A 84 -22.46 -18.43 24.82
N ASP A 85 -22.02 -17.56 23.94
CA ASP A 85 -22.81 -17.00 22.85
C ASP A 85 -22.08 -17.32 21.55
N GLY A 86 -22.58 -18.30 20.80
CA GLY A 86 -21.92 -18.77 19.58
C GLY A 86 -21.92 -17.73 18.45
N ASP A 87 -22.89 -16.81 18.48
CA ASP A 87 -23.15 -15.82 17.45
C ASP A 87 -22.92 -14.37 17.92
N ALA A 88 -22.20 -14.19 19.04
CA ALA A 88 -21.84 -12.88 19.57
C ALA A 88 -20.82 -12.17 18.67
N GLY A 89 -21.34 -11.46 17.67
CA GLY A 89 -20.60 -10.54 16.81
C GLY A 89 -19.90 -11.19 15.62
N ARG A 90 -19.63 -10.37 14.61
CA ARG A 90 -18.99 -10.73 13.34
C ARG A 90 -17.83 -9.79 13.05
N MET A 91 -16.76 -10.32 12.46
CA MET A 91 -15.71 -9.53 11.85
C MET A 91 -15.72 -9.80 10.35
N ARG A 92 -15.84 -8.73 9.55
CA ARG A 92 -15.70 -8.74 8.10
C ARG A 92 -14.36 -8.12 7.75
N ILE A 93 -13.55 -8.83 6.99
CA ILE A 93 -12.28 -8.34 6.46
C ILE A 93 -12.43 -8.30 4.95
N GLU A 94 -12.25 -7.12 4.37
CA GLU A 94 -12.34 -6.86 2.94
C GLU A 94 -10.97 -6.42 2.46
N VAL A 95 -10.52 -7.07 1.39
CA VAL A 95 -9.29 -6.74 0.69
C VAL A 95 -9.68 -6.46 -0.74
N GLU A 96 -9.47 -5.22 -1.15
CA GLU A 96 -9.52 -4.83 -2.55
C GLU A 96 -8.29 -5.41 -3.25
N THR A 97 -8.50 -6.14 -4.35
CA THR A 97 -7.43 -6.74 -5.15
C THR A 97 -6.91 -5.75 -6.19
N GLU A 98 -5.88 -6.15 -6.92
CA GLU A 98 -5.32 -5.38 -8.04
C GLU A 98 -6.34 -5.15 -9.16
N ASP A 99 -7.15 -6.16 -9.47
CA ASP A 99 -8.21 -6.10 -10.49
C ASP A 99 -9.43 -5.24 -10.07
N GLY A 100 -9.40 -4.62 -8.88
CA GLY A 100 -10.52 -3.85 -8.31
C GLY A 100 -11.64 -4.71 -7.71
N ASP A 101 -11.50 -6.04 -7.72
CA ASP A 101 -12.40 -6.96 -7.02
C ASP A 101 -12.25 -6.82 -5.50
N VAL A 102 -13.33 -7.10 -4.76
CA VAL A 102 -13.31 -7.07 -3.29
C VAL A 102 -13.45 -8.47 -2.73
N GLU A 103 -12.34 -9.00 -2.21
CA GLU A 103 -12.30 -10.27 -1.52
C GLU A 103 -12.68 -10.10 -0.04
N ALA A 104 -13.88 -10.55 0.30
CA ALA A 104 -14.41 -10.48 1.65
C ALA A 104 -14.31 -11.82 2.40
N ARG A 105 -13.92 -11.77 3.67
CA ARG A 105 -13.94 -12.91 4.60
C ARG A 105 -14.75 -12.54 5.84
N ASN A 106 -15.83 -13.28 6.07
CA ASN A 106 -16.73 -13.08 7.20
C ASN A 106 -16.50 -14.12 8.31
N VAL A 107 -16.13 -13.67 9.51
CA VAL A 107 -15.73 -14.52 10.65
C VAL A 107 -16.64 -14.32 11.84
N THR A 108 -17.35 -15.38 12.26
CA THR A 108 -18.15 -15.33 13.51
C THR A 108 -17.17 -15.35 14.67
N LEU A 109 -17.28 -14.39 15.58
CA LEU A 109 -16.35 -14.29 16.70
C LEU A 109 -16.72 -15.26 17.82
N GLY A 110 -17.99 -15.27 18.21
CA GLY A 110 -18.46 -15.95 19.42
C GLY A 110 -17.87 -15.32 20.69
N ALA A 111 -18.54 -15.50 21.82
CA ALA A 111 -18.08 -14.92 23.08
C ALA A 111 -18.37 -15.81 24.30
N VAL A 112 -17.50 -15.71 25.31
CA VAL A 112 -17.85 -16.11 26.68
C VAL A 112 -18.24 -14.85 27.42
N VAL A 113 -19.50 -14.76 27.84
CA VAL A 113 -20.07 -13.57 28.48
C VAL A 113 -20.36 -13.85 29.94
N TYR A 114 -19.90 -12.95 30.81
CA TYR A 114 -20.32 -12.83 32.19
C TYR A 114 -21.17 -11.59 32.34
N GLU A 115 -22.33 -11.73 32.98
CA GLU A 115 -23.26 -10.62 33.21
C GLU A 115 -23.69 -10.56 34.67
N ARG A 116 -23.68 -9.35 35.24
CA ARG A 116 -24.17 -9.06 36.58
C ARG A 116 -24.68 -7.63 36.67
N GLY A 117 -25.99 -7.49 36.89
CA GLY A 117 -26.62 -6.16 36.88
C GLY A 117 -26.37 -5.52 35.52
N ASP A 118 -25.81 -4.32 35.53
CA ASP A 118 -25.50 -3.59 34.30
C ASP A 118 -24.07 -3.84 33.79
N ASP A 119 -23.21 -4.51 34.58
CA ASP A 119 -21.84 -4.85 34.17
C ASP A 119 -21.80 -6.17 33.39
N ARG A 120 -21.13 -6.12 32.24
CA ARG A 120 -20.80 -7.26 31.38
C ARG A 120 -19.29 -7.36 31.18
N VAL A 121 -18.75 -8.57 31.26
CA VAL A 121 -17.34 -8.87 30.90
C VAL A 121 -17.35 -10.03 29.93
N ALA A 122 -16.75 -9.85 28.75
CA ALA A 122 -16.72 -10.87 27.72
C ALA A 122 -15.33 -11.10 27.15
N TYR A 123 -15.04 -12.36 26.87
CA TYR A 123 -13.92 -12.75 26.02
C TYR A 123 -14.44 -12.98 24.59
N GLN A 124 -13.97 -12.19 23.63
CA GLN A 124 -14.39 -12.22 22.22
C GLN A 124 -13.21 -11.85 21.32
N GLY A 125 -12.99 -12.61 20.23
CA GLY A 125 -12.00 -12.29 19.21
C GLY A 125 -10.54 -12.27 19.71
N GLY A 126 -10.24 -12.95 20.82
CA GLY A 126 -8.93 -12.91 21.48
C GLY A 126 -8.73 -11.75 22.45
N GLY A 127 -9.71 -10.85 22.61
CA GLY A 127 -9.66 -9.76 23.59
C GLY A 127 -10.61 -10.00 24.76
N VAL A 128 -10.37 -9.27 25.86
CA VAL A 128 -11.31 -9.20 27.00
C VAL A 128 -11.87 -7.79 27.07
N TRP A 129 -13.19 -7.71 27.04
CA TRP A 129 -13.97 -6.48 26.96
C TRP A 129 -14.85 -6.36 28.20
N ARG A 130 -15.01 -5.13 28.69
CA ARG A 130 -16.02 -4.81 29.69
C ARG A 130 -17.01 -3.82 29.10
N ALA A 131 -18.28 -3.95 29.46
CA ALA A 131 -19.33 -3.04 29.06
C ALA A 131 -20.31 -2.79 30.20
N ASN A 132 -20.90 -1.60 30.20
CA ASN A 132 -22.05 -1.23 31.01
C ASN A 132 -22.91 -0.18 30.28
N GLU A 133 -23.93 0.38 30.94
CA GLU A 133 -24.78 1.43 30.35
C GLU A 133 -24.01 2.66 29.84
N GLY A 134 -22.81 2.92 30.37
CA GLY A 134 -21.96 4.06 30.00
C GLY A 134 -21.04 3.82 28.78
N GLY A 135 -20.98 2.60 28.26
CA GLY A 135 -20.14 2.21 27.12
C GLY A 135 -19.34 0.94 27.38
N SER A 136 -18.45 0.60 26.44
CA SER A 136 -17.52 -0.52 26.57
C SER A 136 -16.08 -0.05 26.74
N TRP A 137 -15.15 -0.89 27.19
CA TRP A 137 -13.71 -0.63 27.20
C TRP A 137 -12.92 -1.94 27.21
N MET A 138 -11.65 -1.82 26.82
CA MET A 138 -10.73 -2.95 26.73
C MET A 138 -10.09 -3.27 28.09
N VAL A 139 -10.10 -4.55 28.47
CA VAL A 139 -9.43 -5.09 29.66
C VAL A 139 -8.14 -5.82 29.27
N SER A 140 -8.21 -6.67 28.24
CA SER A 140 -7.06 -7.35 27.62
C SER A 140 -7.13 -7.15 26.11
N PRO A 141 -6.05 -6.72 25.44
CA PRO A 141 -6.05 -6.53 24.00
C PRO A 141 -6.08 -7.86 23.25
N PRO A 142 -6.76 -7.94 22.10
CA PRO A 142 -6.62 -9.07 21.19
C PRO A 142 -5.22 -9.11 20.55
N GLU A 143 -4.87 -10.26 19.98
CA GLU A 143 -3.64 -10.39 19.20
C GLU A 143 -3.78 -9.62 17.87
N PHE A 144 -2.99 -8.55 17.74
CA PHE A 144 -2.90 -7.72 16.54
C PHE A 144 -1.45 -7.26 16.40
N HIS A 145 -0.81 -7.68 15.33
CA HIS A 145 0.58 -7.30 15.06
C HIS A 145 0.64 -6.53 13.76
N TYR A 146 1.02 -5.25 13.87
CA TYR A 146 1.34 -4.41 12.74
C TYR A 146 2.79 -3.96 12.87
N ARG A 147 3.65 -4.36 11.93
CA ARG A 147 5.08 -4.04 11.93
C ARG A 147 5.56 -3.81 10.50
N GLY A 148 6.14 -2.64 10.24
CA GLY A 148 6.52 -2.25 8.88
C GLY A 148 5.27 -2.17 8.00
N ASP A 149 5.25 -2.99 6.97
CA ASP A 149 4.20 -3.15 5.97
C ASP A 149 3.30 -4.39 6.20
N THR A 150 3.59 -5.18 7.25
CA THR A 150 2.97 -6.48 7.49
C THR A 150 1.91 -6.41 8.59
N LEU A 151 0.68 -6.77 8.26
CA LEU A 151 -0.41 -7.02 9.20
C LEU A 151 -0.55 -8.52 9.46
N THR A 152 -0.44 -8.92 10.73
CA THR A 152 -0.74 -10.28 11.19
C THR A 152 -1.89 -10.27 12.20
N LEU A 153 -2.97 -10.94 11.85
CA LEU A 153 -4.22 -11.01 12.61
C LEU A 153 -4.62 -12.48 12.86
N PRO A 154 -4.16 -13.08 13.96
CA PRO A 154 -4.52 -14.45 14.31
C PRO A 154 -5.81 -14.45 15.14
N LEU A 155 -6.96 -14.45 14.46
CA LEU A 155 -8.28 -14.39 15.08
C LEU A 155 -8.63 -15.65 15.85
N VAL A 156 -8.98 -15.50 17.12
CA VAL A 156 -9.49 -16.60 17.95
C VAL A 156 -11.01 -16.54 18.00
N THR A 157 -11.68 -17.61 17.55
CA THR A 157 -13.15 -17.69 17.54
C THR A 157 -13.65 -18.83 18.41
N ILE A 158 -14.76 -18.61 19.09
CA ILE A 158 -15.41 -19.61 19.92
C ILE A 158 -16.53 -20.26 19.11
N ASP A 159 -16.37 -21.56 18.85
CA ASP A 159 -17.42 -22.40 18.30
C ASP A 159 -18.09 -23.16 19.46
N GLY A 160 -19.41 -23.04 19.60
CA GLY A 160 -20.15 -23.77 20.62
C GLY A 160 -21.63 -23.45 20.58
N GLU A 161 -22.47 -24.38 21.04
CA GLU A 161 -23.89 -24.12 21.25
C GLU A 161 -24.07 -23.20 22.47
N ASP A 162 -25.05 -22.30 22.40
CA ASP A 162 -25.40 -21.42 23.51
C ASP A 162 -25.63 -22.22 24.79
N GLY A 163 -24.88 -21.90 25.83
CA GLY A 163 -24.81 -22.73 27.03
C GLY A 163 -24.42 -21.93 28.26
N ARG A 164 -24.83 -22.40 29.44
CA ARG A 164 -24.45 -21.80 30.73
C ARG A 164 -23.36 -22.60 31.42
N PHE A 165 -22.41 -21.90 32.03
CA PHE A 165 -21.35 -22.50 32.83
C PHE A 165 -21.73 -22.65 34.30
N ARG A 166 -21.05 -23.59 34.98
CA ARG A 166 -21.06 -23.71 36.44
C ARG A 166 -19.69 -23.34 37.02
N ASP A 167 -18.72 -24.26 37.01
CA ASP A 167 -17.46 -24.10 37.77
C ASP A 167 -16.16 -24.26 36.94
N SER A 168 -16.21 -24.95 35.81
CA SER A 168 -15.02 -25.17 34.97
C SER A 168 -15.40 -25.45 33.54
N ALA A 169 -14.53 -25.01 32.62
CA ALA A 169 -14.65 -25.28 31.21
C ALA A 169 -13.36 -25.91 30.66
N VAL A 170 -13.50 -26.73 29.64
CA VAL A 170 -12.36 -27.24 28.86
C VAL A 170 -12.35 -26.50 27.53
N VAL A 171 -11.24 -25.81 27.26
CA VAL A 171 -10.97 -25.21 25.96
C VAL A 171 -10.25 -26.25 25.12
N THR A 172 -10.84 -26.66 24.01
CA THR A 172 -10.26 -27.65 23.10
C THR A 172 -10.14 -27.04 21.70
N ARG A 173 -9.07 -27.38 20.99
CA ARG A 173 -8.94 -26.96 19.59
C ARG A 173 -9.95 -27.72 18.72
N ASN A 174 -10.75 -27.00 17.94
CA ASN A 174 -11.77 -27.62 17.08
C ASN A 174 -11.17 -28.22 15.80
N ALA A 175 -10.09 -27.63 15.28
CA ALA A 175 -9.45 -28.06 14.04
C ALA A 175 -7.96 -28.37 14.22
N SER A 176 -7.41 -29.33 13.46
CA SER A 176 -5.99 -29.71 13.60
C SER A 176 -5.03 -28.59 13.16
N ARG A 177 -5.48 -27.69 12.27
CA ARG A 177 -4.77 -26.51 11.78
C ARG A 177 -5.72 -25.30 11.77
N PRO A 178 -5.22 -24.07 11.96
CA PRO A 178 -6.02 -22.86 11.76
C PRO A 178 -6.47 -22.72 10.31
N ASP A 179 -7.61 -22.08 10.09
CA ASP A 179 -8.09 -21.75 8.75
C ASP A 179 -7.36 -20.46 8.31
N GLN A 180 -6.55 -20.55 7.26
CA GLN A 180 -5.92 -19.38 6.67
C GLN A 180 -6.96 -18.60 5.86
N LEU A 181 -7.16 -17.33 6.19
CA LEU A 181 -8.07 -16.44 5.48
C LEU A 181 -7.31 -15.61 4.45
N PHE A 182 -6.14 -15.07 4.85
CA PHE A 182 -5.21 -14.36 3.96
C PHE A 182 -3.75 -14.77 4.26
N PRO A 183 -2.89 -14.91 3.24
CA PRO A 183 -3.22 -14.86 1.81
C PRO A 183 -4.20 -15.96 1.39
N SER A 184 -4.97 -15.70 0.33
CA SER A 184 -5.85 -16.67 -0.34
C SER A 184 -5.43 -16.86 -1.80
N GLY A 185 -6.05 -17.78 -2.54
CA GLY A 185 -5.73 -17.96 -3.97
C GLY A 185 -5.98 -16.70 -4.80
N ASP A 186 -6.96 -15.91 -4.38
CA ASP A 186 -7.45 -14.71 -5.09
C ASP A 186 -6.81 -13.41 -4.57
N VAL A 187 -5.96 -13.47 -3.53
CA VAL A 187 -5.30 -12.30 -2.95
C VAL A 187 -3.82 -12.58 -2.78
N SER A 188 -3.01 -11.87 -3.55
CA SER A 188 -1.55 -11.93 -3.50
C SER A 188 -1.02 -11.49 -2.12
N ASN A 189 0.13 -12.02 -1.74
CA ASN A 189 0.86 -11.55 -0.57
C ASN A 189 2.36 -11.63 -0.92
N PRO A 190 3.02 -10.49 -1.23
CA PRO A 190 2.57 -9.12 -0.95
C PRO A 190 1.27 -8.67 -1.66
N LEU A 191 0.45 -7.85 -0.99
CA LEU A 191 -0.66 -7.14 -1.60
C LEU A 191 -0.09 -6.15 -2.61
N LEU A 192 -0.58 -6.24 -3.85
CA LEU A 192 -0.16 -5.40 -4.96
C LEU A 192 -1.02 -4.13 -5.07
N GLY A 193 -1.90 -3.86 -4.10
CA GLY A 193 -2.75 -2.67 -4.06
C GLY A 193 -3.96 -2.87 -3.15
N GLY A 194 -4.82 -1.86 -3.07
CA GLY A 194 -6.14 -1.97 -2.45
C GLY A 194 -6.23 -1.63 -0.95
N ASN A 195 -7.43 -1.23 -0.53
CA ASN A 195 -7.73 -0.94 0.87
C ASN A 195 -8.00 -2.22 1.66
N VAL A 196 -7.33 -2.39 2.81
CA VAL A 196 -7.76 -3.38 3.81
C VAL A 196 -8.75 -2.73 4.75
N THR A 197 -10.01 -3.16 4.65
CA THR A 197 -11.09 -2.69 5.53
C THR A 197 -11.47 -3.80 6.51
N VAL A 198 -11.45 -3.48 7.80
CA VAL A 198 -11.92 -4.40 8.84
C VAL A 198 -13.14 -3.78 9.52
N THR A 199 -14.29 -4.43 9.36
CA THR A 199 -15.54 -4.08 10.03
C THR A 199 -15.81 -5.06 11.16
N VAL A 200 -16.13 -4.55 12.35
CA VAL A 200 -16.49 -5.36 13.52
C VAL A 200 -17.88 -4.97 13.98
N GLU A 201 -18.80 -5.92 13.89
CA GLU A 201 -20.14 -5.86 14.45
C GLU A 201 -20.14 -6.59 15.81
N SER A 202 -20.34 -5.87 16.91
CA SER A 202 -20.27 -6.38 18.27
C SER A 202 -20.87 -5.40 19.29
N GLU A 203 -21.47 -5.91 20.38
CA GLU A 203 -21.83 -5.10 21.56
C GLU A 203 -20.64 -4.33 22.15
N TYR A 204 -19.40 -4.74 21.83
CA TYR A 204 -18.16 -4.12 22.28
C TYR A 204 -17.51 -3.22 21.23
N ALA A 205 -18.23 -2.83 20.16
CA ALA A 205 -17.69 -2.06 19.03
C ALA A 205 -16.94 -0.78 19.45
N GLN A 206 -17.43 -0.04 20.45
CA GLN A 206 -16.73 1.15 20.95
C GLN A 206 -15.34 0.83 21.53
N ALA A 207 -15.17 -0.33 22.20
CA ALA A 207 -13.89 -0.78 22.70
C ALA A 207 -12.96 -1.27 21.58
N TRP A 208 -13.51 -1.97 20.59
CA TRP A 208 -12.79 -2.33 19.36
C TRP A 208 -12.27 -1.10 18.62
N GLY A 209 -13.09 -0.06 18.46
CA GLY A 209 -12.67 1.19 17.81
C GLY A 209 -11.48 1.85 18.50
N ARG A 210 -11.55 2.06 19.82
CA ARG A 210 -10.41 2.62 20.58
C ARG A 210 -9.18 1.71 20.57
N PHE A 211 -9.36 0.39 20.48
CA PHE A 211 -8.25 -0.52 20.32
C PHE A 211 -7.54 -0.27 18.98
N PHE A 212 -8.27 -0.20 17.87
CA PHE A 212 -7.69 0.11 16.56
C PHE A 212 -6.99 1.47 16.57
N GLU A 213 -7.63 2.53 17.09
CA GLU A 213 -7.02 3.86 17.24
C GLU A 213 -5.71 3.83 18.05
N SER A 214 -5.59 2.92 19.02
CA SER A 214 -4.38 2.80 19.85
C SER A 214 -3.25 1.98 19.21
N ARG A 215 -3.56 1.22 18.16
CA ARG A 215 -2.63 0.26 17.52
C ARG A 215 -2.22 0.67 16.12
N THR A 216 -3.01 1.50 15.45
CA THR A 216 -2.79 1.93 14.09
C THR A 216 -2.95 3.45 13.99
N GLU A 217 -2.34 4.04 12.97
CA GLU A 217 -2.56 5.44 12.59
C GLU A 217 -3.76 5.59 11.63
N ALA A 218 -4.52 4.51 11.45
CA ALA A 218 -5.62 4.41 10.51
C ALA A 218 -6.86 5.20 10.97
N ASN A 219 -7.70 5.57 10.01
CA ASN A 219 -8.97 6.20 10.33
C ASN A 219 -9.98 5.15 10.81
N VAL A 220 -10.51 5.35 12.02
CA VAL A 220 -11.52 4.51 12.63
C VAL A 220 -12.86 5.23 12.58
N THR A 221 -13.84 4.62 11.91
CA THR A 221 -15.18 5.17 11.74
C THR A 221 -16.18 4.31 12.48
N ARG A 222 -17.01 4.94 13.32
CA ARG A 222 -18.16 4.27 13.93
C ARG A 222 -19.33 4.31 12.94
N LEU A 223 -19.74 3.15 12.43
CA LEU A 223 -20.82 3.02 11.47
C LEU A 223 -22.19 2.98 12.16
N ALA A 224 -22.27 2.27 13.29
CA ALA A 224 -23.47 2.14 14.12
C ALA A 224 -23.12 2.06 15.62
N ASP A 225 -24.09 1.78 16.49
CA ASP A 225 -23.83 1.64 17.92
C ASP A 225 -23.02 0.39 18.27
N ASP A 226 -23.23 -0.67 17.51
CA ASP A 226 -22.62 -1.99 17.59
C ASP A 226 -21.72 -2.28 16.38
N GLU A 227 -21.36 -1.29 15.57
CA GLU A 227 -20.52 -1.50 14.39
C GLU A 227 -19.42 -0.44 14.25
N VAL A 228 -18.19 -0.92 14.11
CA VAL A 228 -17.00 -0.07 13.89
C VAL A 228 -16.19 -0.57 12.71
N GLU A 229 -15.66 0.36 11.94
CA GLU A 229 -14.80 0.11 10.78
C GLU A 229 -13.43 0.74 11.02
N VAL A 230 -12.38 0.00 10.71
CA VAL A 230 -11.04 0.56 10.53
C VAL A 230 -10.62 0.34 9.08
N ARG A 231 -10.29 1.43 8.40
CA ARG A 231 -9.68 1.38 7.07
C ARG A 231 -8.19 1.52 7.25
N LEU A 232 -7.45 0.43 7.08
CA LEU A 232 -6.00 0.44 7.14
C LEU A 232 -5.45 1.05 5.86
N ARG A 233 -5.64 2.37 5.76
CA ARG A 233 -4.91 3.26 4.87
C ARG A 233 -3.61 3.57 5.56
N THR A 234 -2.59 3.84 4.80
CA THR A 234 -1.32 4.20 5.36
C THR A 234 -0.59 5.11 4.40
N VAL A 235 0.37 5.85 4.93
CA VAL A 235 1.04 6.93 4.22
C VAL A 235 2.38 6.44 3.71
N THR A 236 2.41 5.99 2.46
CA THR A 236 3.68 5.87 1.75
C THR A 236 4.28 7.26 1.57
N THR A 237 5.51 7.46 2.06
CA THR A 237 6.31 8.66 1.76
C THR A 237 7.36 8.27 0.73
N HIS A 238 7.19 8.74 -0.50
CA HIS A 238 8.22 8.54 -1.53
C HIS A 238 9.38 9.50 -1.30
N PRO A 239 10.64 9.06 -1.48
CA PRO A 239 11.80 9.93 -1.34
C PRO A 239 11.79 11.02 -2.42
N ALA A 240 12.37 12.18 -2.08
CA ALA A 240 12.58 13.25 -3.05
C ALA A 240 13.53 12.82 -4.19
N LEU A 241 13.24 13.28 -5.40
CA LEU A 241 14.01 13.03 -6.63
C LEU A 241 15.32 13.83 -6.60
N ASN A 242 16.39 13.21 -6.09
CA ASN A 242 17.71 13.83 -5.92
C ASN A 242 18.83 13.04 -6.61
N ALA A 243 18.48 12.28 -7.65
CA ALA A 243 19.41 11.40 -8.34
C ALA A 243 19.05 11.21 -9.81
N SER A 244 20.07 11.05 -10.66
CA SER A 244 19.89 10.69 -12.06
C SER A 244 19.25 9.32 -12.18
N VAL A 245 19.74 8.36 -11.37
CA VAL A 245 19.19 7.01 -11.28
C VAL A 245 19.33 6.45 -9.86
N SER A 246 18.29 5.77 -9.40
CA SER A 246 18.25 5.05 -8.12
C SER A 246 17.79 3.60 -8.31
N SER A 247 18.59 2.64 -7.85
CA SER A 247 18.17 1.25 -7.64
C SER A 247 17.90 1.00 -6.14
N VAL A 248 16.71 0.53 -5.82
CA VAL A 248 16.25 0.44 -4.43
C VAL A 248 16.40 -0.94 -3.80
N ALA A 249 16.55 -1.99 -4.60
CA ALA A 249 16.81 -3.35 -4.12
C ALA A 249 18.16 -3.48 -3.37
N GLN A 250 18.24 -4.47 -2.48
CA GLN A 250 19.46 -4.75 -1.69
C GLN A 250 20.65 -5.27 -2.54
N SER A 251 20.40 -5.60 -3.80
CA SER A 251 21.33 -5.97 -4.88
C SER A 251 20.57 -5.56 -6.15
N GLN A 252 21.02 -4.76 -7.10
CA GLN A 252 22.32 -4.65 -7.76
C GLN A 252 22.12 -3.53 -8.80
N LEU A 253 23.13 -2.70 -9.09
CA LEU A 253 23.23 -2.10 -10.42
C LEU A 253 24.15 -3.03 -11.20
N ALA A 254 23.57 -3.92 -12.00
CA ALA A 254 24.23 -5.08 -12.61
C ALA A 254 24.53 -4.84 -14.09
N LEU A 255 25.47 -3.94 -14.34
CA LEU A 255 25.84 -3.53 -15.68
C LEU A 255 26.98 -4.43 -16.19
N GLY A 256 26.69 -5.72 -16.32
CA GLY A 256 27.59 -6.79 -16.78
C GLY A 256 28.07 -6.61 -18.23
N GLY A 257 27.26 -6.03 -19.12
CA GLY A 257 27.59 -5.77 -20.53
C GLY A 257 28.00 -4.33 -20.84
N VAL A 258 27.96 -3.41 -19.86
CA VAL A 258 28.16 -1.98 -20.16
C VAL A 258 29.54 -1.65 -20.71
N THR A 259 29.51 -1.24 -21.98
CA THR A 259 30.62 -0.68 -22.73
C THR A 259 30.91 0.72 -22.20
N SER A 260 29.89 1.57 -22.07
CA SER A 260 30.02 2.94 -21.55
C SER A 260 28.84 3.39 -20.70
N LEU A 261 29.15 4.12 -19.62
CA LEU A 261 28.14 4.88 -18.88
C LEU A 261 28.67 6.30 -18.64
N TYR A 262 27.85 7.27 -19.02
CA TYR A 262 28.08 8.69 -18.80
C TYR A 262 26.96 9.29 -17.95
N ALA A 263 27.31 10.13 -16.98
CA ALA A 263 26.32 10.84 -16.19
C ALA A 263 26.74 12.28 -15.89
N ASP A 264 25.83 13.23 -16.09
CA ASP A 264 25.98 14.64 -15.71
C ASP A 264 24.63 15.24 -15.26
N SER A 265 24.54 16.57 -15.23
CA SER A 265 23.33 17.28 -14.87
C SER A 265 23.09 18.50 -15.76
N TYR A 266 21.85 18.99 -15.76
CA TYR A 266 21.43 20.28 -16.31
C TYR A 266 20.27 20.82 -15.46
N ASP A 267 19.85 22.06 -15.69
CA ASP A 267 18.70 22.66 -15.01
C ASP A 267 17.70 23.12 -16.08
N SER A 268 16.60 22.38 -16.23
CA SER A 268 15.58 22.68 -17.25
C SER A 268 14.91 24.06 -17.04
N SER A 269 15.01 24.63 -15.84
CA SER A 269 14.55 26.01 -15.59
C SER A 269 15.43 27.08 -16.26
N GLN A 270 16.64 26.71 -16.68
CA GLN A 270 17.60 27.57 -17.40
C GLN A 270 17.65 27.30 -18.90
N GLY A 271 17.08 26.18 -19.36
CA GLY A 271 17.00 25.78 -20.76
C GLY A 271 17.20 24.28 -20.97
N ALA A 272 17.02 23.83 -22.21
CA ALA A 272 17.26 22.45 -22.62
C ALA A 272 18.71 22.01 -22.38
N TYR A 273 18.93 20.70 -22.34
CA TYR A 273 20.26 20.12 -22.11
C TYR A 273 21.26 20.53 -23.20
N ASP A 274 22.40 21.08 -22.79
CA ASP A 274 23.53 21.43 -23.66
C ASP A 274 24.81 20.78 -23.12
N PRO A 275 25.42 19.81 -23.86
CA PRO A 275 26.62 19.11 -23.42
C PRO A 275 27.83 20.04 -23.19
N ASP A 276 27.89 21.20 -23.84
CA ASP A 276 28.99 22.17 -23.66
C ASP A 276 28.90 22.90 -22.31
N THR A 277 27.72 22.90 -21.68
CA THR A 277 27.46 23.60 -20.41
C THR A 277 26.99 22.68 -19.29
N ALA A 278 27.00 21.37 -19.52
CA ALA A 278 26.61 20.35 -18.56
C ALA A 278 27.24 20.57 -17.17
N GLY A 279 26.42 20.36 -16.15
CA GLY A 279 26.72 20.50 -14.73
C GLY A 279 27.51 19.34 -14.15
N SER A 280 27.53 19.26 -12.82
CA SER A 280 28.22 18.20 -12.08
C SER A 280 27.45 17.71 -10.86
N GLU A 281 26.12 17.83 -10.89
CA GLU A 281 25.23 17.42 -9.81
C GLU A 281 24.58 16.05 -10.09
N ALA A 282 25.16 15.27 -11.02
CA ALA A 282 24.70 13.90 -11.28
C ALA A 282 24.83 13.06 -10.02
N ARG A 283 23.90 12.13 -9.84
CA ARG A 283 24.00 11.17 -8.74
C ARG A 283 23.48 9.82 -9.15
N ILE A 284 24.35 8.82 -9.03
CA ILE A 284 24.01 7.41 -9.24
C ILE A 284 23.94 6.74 -7.88
N ARG A 285 22.81 6.12 -7.56
CA ARG A 285 22.58 5.54 -6.23
C ARG A 285 22.07 4.10 -6.34
N THR A 286 22.64 3.21 -5.52
CA THR A 286 22.11 1.87 -5.28
C THR A 286 22.13 1.55 -3.78
N SER A 287 21.07 0.91 -3.28
CA SER A 287 21.01 0.38 -1.89
C SER A 287 21.94 -0.83 -1.68
N GLY A 288 22.47 -1.42 -2.76
CA GLY A 288 23.26 -2.65 -2.73
C GLY A 288 24.67 -2.50 -3.31
N GLN A 289 25.14 -3.57 -3.94
CA GLN A 289 26.40 -3.57 -4.68
C GLN A 289 26.25 -2.88 -6.04
N PHE A 290 27.17 -1.97 -6.34
CA PHE A 290 27.39 -1.42 -7.67
C PHE A 290 28.35 -2.32 -8.45
N GLN A 291 27.86 -2.93 -9.53
CA GLN A 291 28.58 -3.95 -10.30
C GLN A 291 28.75 -3.56 -11.77
N LEU A 292 29.99 -3.34 -12.22
CA LEU A 292 30.34 -3.12 -13.63
C LEU A 292 31.28 -4.24 -14.09
N VAL A 293 30.79 -5.28 -14.74
CA VAL A 293 31.62 -6.47 -15.09
C VAL A 293 31.62 -6.75 -16.59
N ALA A 294 31.98 -5.76 -17.42
CA ALA A 294 32.22 -6.02 -18.83
C ALA A 294 33.52 -6.84 -19.05
N ASN A 295 33.40 -7.93 -19.81
CA ASN A 295 34.46 -8.65 -20.53
C ASN A 295 35.86 -8.58 -19.90
N GLY A 296 36.02 -9.14 -18.70
CA GLY A 296 37.33 -9.38 -18.09
C GLY A 296 37.90 -8.28 -17.17
N GLY A 297 37.08 -7.36 -16.65
CA GLY A 297 37.44 -6.64 -15.41
C GLY A 297 37.00 -5.19 -15.22
N GLY A 298 35.94 -4.72 -15.90
CA GLY A 298 35.37 -3.37 -15.75
C GLY A 298 34.85 -2.79 -17.08
N PRO A 299 34.17 -1.64 -17.06
CA PRO A 299 33.61 -0.98 -18.26
C PRO A 299 34.73 -0.44 -19.17
N ASP A 300 34.41 -0.13 -20.43
CA ASP A 300 35.35 0.53 -21.34
C ASP A 300 35.42 2.04 -21.11
N SER A 301 34.30 2.66 -20.71
CA SER A 301 34.24 4.01 -20.15
C SER A 301 33.22 4.09 -19.01
N PHE A 302 33.56 4.77 -17.91
CA PHE A 302 32.62 5.10 -16.83
C PHE A 302 32.91 6.51 -16.33
N GLU A 303 32.09 7.46 -16.72
CA GLU A 303 32.26 8.87 -16.40
C GLU A 303 31.05 9.42 -15.66
N VAL A 304 31.27 9.95 -14.45
CA VAL A 304 30.22 10.57 -13.62
C VAL A 304 30.67 11.96 -13.20
N ARG A 305 29.98 12.96 -13.73
CA ARG A 305 30.05 14.35 -13.30
C ARG A 305 29.16 14.55 -12.08
N GLY A 306 29.58 13.99 -10.95
CA GLY A 306 28.89 14.08 -9.66
C GLY A 306 29.21 12.90 -8.75
N ASP A 307 28.25 12.49 -7.92
CA ASP A 307 28.44 11.51 -6.86
C ASP A 307 28.01 10.09 -7.27
N VAL A 308 28.71 9.09 -6.73
CA VAL A 308 28.30 7.67 -6.82
C VAL A 308 28.14 7.09 -5.43
N VAL A 309 26.96 6.54 -5.15
CA VAL A 309 26.56 6.08 -3.82
C VAL A 309 26.18 4.61 -3.88
N ALA A 310 26.93 3.77 -3.16
CA ALA A 310 26.71 2.33 -3.12
C ALA A 310 27.28 1.69 -1.85
N ASP A 311 26.73 0.55 -1.42
CA ASP A 311 27.25 -0.19 -0.26
C ASP A 311 28.60 -0.82 -0.53
N SER A 312 28.78 -1.35 -1.75
CA SER A 312 30.06 -1.89 -2.22
C SER A 312 30.22 -1.74 -3.73
N PHE A 313 31.46 -1.87 -4.22
CA PHE A 313 31.82 -1.73 -5.63
C PHE A 313 32.51 -3.00 -6.14
N ASN A 314 32.08 -3.50 -7.30
CA ASN A 314 32.66 -4.65 -7.99
C ASN A 314 32.86 -4.35 -9.49
N PRO A 315 34.07 -4.52 -10.08
CA PRO A 315 35.33 -4.92 -9.46
C PRO A 315 35.76 -3.93 -8.38
N SER A 316 36.59 -4.42 -7.46
CA SER A 316 37.22 -3.55 -6.46
C SER A 316 37.86 -2.35 -7.17
N GLN A 317 37.69 -1.14 -6.61
CA GLN A 317 38.31 0.13 -7.06
C GLN A 317 39.84 0.05 -7.29
N ASN A 318 40.48 -1.03 -6.86
CA ASN A 318 41.90 -1.29 -7.06
C ASN A 318 42.26 -1.98 -8.39
N SER A 319 41.29 -2.44 -9.19
CA SER A 319 41.57 -3.07 -10.50
C SER A 319 42.21 -2.06 -11.47
N SER A 320 43.13 -2.52 -12.29
CA SER A 320 43.82 -1.66 -13.27
C SER A 320 42.89 -1.15 -14.37
N LYS A 321 41.87 -1.92 -14.76
CA LYS A 321 40.87 -1.51 -15.76
C LYS A 321 39.98 -0.41 -15.19
N TRP A 322 39.47 -0.58 -13.97
CA TRP A 322 38.70 0.45 -13.25
C TRP A 322 39.48 1.78 -13.15
N LYS A 323 40.71 1.77 -12.63
CA LYS A 323 41.53 2.99 -12.49
C LYS A 323 41.82 3.72 -13.80
N LYS A 324 41.79 3.01 -14.93
CA LYS A 324 42.08 3.57 -16.24
C LYS A 324 40.83 4.15 -16.91
N ASN A 325 39.69 3.48 -16.72
CA ASN A 325 38.47 3.74 -17.50
C ASN A 325 37.37 4.43 -16.68
N THR A 326 37.59 4.67 -15.38
CA THR A 326 36.64 5.37 -14.51
C THR A 326 37.09 6.80 -14.22
N ASN A 327 36.20 7.77 -14.45
CA ASN A 327 36.33 9.16 -14.06
C ASN A 327 35.11 9.58 -13.23
N ILE A 328 35.29 9.93 -11.96
CA ILE A 328 34.21 10.45 -11.10
C ILE A 328 34.70 11.77 -10.53
N THR A 329 33.95 12.85 -10.79
CA THR A 329 34.35 14.20 -10.35
C THR A 329 33.92 14.51 -8.92
N GLY A 330 32.84 13.89 -8.43
CA GLY A 330 32.35 14.00 -7.06
C GLY A 330 32.84 12.88 -6.15
N ASP A 331 32.06 12.56 -5.11
CA ASP A 331 32.42 11.62 -4.05
C ASP A 331 31.93 10.19 -4.34
N LEU A 332 32.75 9.20 -3.96
CA LEU A 332 32.33 7.80 -3.83
C LEU A 332 31.90 7.53 -2.39
N ILE A 333 30.59 7.47 -2.16
CA ILE A 333 30.01 7.34 -0.83
C ILE A 333 29.70 5.87 -0.56
N ARG A 334 30.39 5.28 0.43
CA ARG A 334 30.08 3.94 0.96
C ARG A 334 29.15 4.07 2.15
N ASN A 335 28.11 3.24 2.16
CA ASN A 335 26.97 3.29 3.10
C ASN A 335 26.01 4.43 2.78
N SER A 336 24.95 4.09 2.07
CA SER A 336 23.72 4.87 2.07
C SER A 336 22.66 4.09 2.80
N GLY A 337 21.94 4.73 3.72
CA GLY A 337 20.72 4.13 4.25
C GLY A 337 19.82 3.62 3.12
N SER A 338 19.14 2.51 3.38
CA SER A 338 18.17 1.90 2.45
C SER A 338 17.29 2.98 1.84
N ILE A 339 17.20 3.01 0.51
CA ILE A 339 16.08 3.68 -0.14
C ILE A 339 14.91 2.72 0.02
N ASP A 340 13.88 3.16 0.72
CA ASP A 340 12.64 2.41 0.86
C ASP A 340 11.53 3.26 0.25
N PRO A 341 11.40 3.27 -1.09
CA PRO A 341 10.23 3.84 -1.69
C PRO A 341 9.04 2.94 -1.33
N GLY A 342 7.94 3.50 -0.83
CA GLY A 342 6.75 2.65 -0.77
C GLY A 342 6.24 2.31 -2.18
N PRO A 343 5.35 1.31 -2.28
CA PRO A 343 4.86 0.81 -3.55
C PRO A 343 4.08 1.89 -4.32
N THR A 344 4.15 1.83 -5.65
CA THR A 344 3.43 2.70 -6.59
C THR A 344 2.09 2.11 -6.98
N SER A 345 1.96 0.78 -6.92
CA SER A 345 0.81 0.02 -7.42
C SER A 345 -0.54 0.47 -6.83
N GLY A 346 -0.59 0.74 -5.52
CA GLY A 346 -1.81 1.28 -4.90
C GLY A 346 -2.21 2.66 -5.42
N ALA A 347 -1.24 3.49 -5.84
CA ALA A 347 -1.49 4.85 -6.32
C ALA A 347 -2.01 4.84 -7.74
N ILE A 348 -1.44 3.94 -8.55
CA ILE A 348 -1.86 3.66 -9.91
C ILE A 348 -3.27 3.06 -9.89
N ALA A 349 -3.53 2.05 -9.07
CA ALA A 349 -4.85 1.42 -8.94
C ALA A 349 -5.94 2.41 -8.49
N GLU A 350 -5.64 3.29 -7.51
CA GLU A 350 -6.59 4.34 -7.10
C GLU A 350 -6.92 5.30 -8.25
N ARG A 351 -5.95 5.61 -9.11
CA ARG A 351 -6.17 6.47 -10.28
C ARG A 351 -7.07 5.79 -11.30
N ILE A 352 -6.79 4.54 -11.65
CA ILE A 352 -7.61 3.73 -12.57
C ILE A 352 -9.04 3.59 -12.04
N ALA A 353 -9.19 3.31 -10.75
CA ALA A 353 -10.49 3.19 -10.09
C ALA A 353 -11.31 4.50 -10.14
N GLN A 354 -10.67 5.68 -10.13
CA GLN A 354 -11.38 6.96 -10.28
C GLN A 354 -12.04 7.10 -11.65
N VAL A 355 -11.39 6.64 -12.71
CA VAL A 355 -11.96 6.62 -14.07
C VAL A 355 -13.09 5.61 -14.16
N LYS A 356 -12.85 4.37 -13.73
CA LYS A 356 -13.88 3.30 -13.72
C LYS A 356 -15.12 3.71 -12.90
N ALA A 357 -14.94 4.47 -11.81
CA ALA A 357 -16.05 4.96 -10.98
C ALA A 357 -16.95 6.00 -11.66
N LEU A 358 -16.56 6.55 -12.81
CA LEU A 358 -17.44 7.40 -13.62
C LEU A 358 -18.56 6.59 -14.31
N GLY A 359 -18.39 5.27 -14.44
CA GLY A 359 -19.37 4.38 -15.06
C GLY A 359 -19.59 4.65 -16.54
N LEU A 360 -18.54 5.03 -17.27
CA LEU A 360 -18.60 5.27 -18.73
C LEU A 360 -18.82 3.96 -19.50
N ASP A 361 -18.50 2.82 -18.88
CA ASP A 361 -18.57 1.47 -19.39
C ASP A 361 -19.92 0.77 -19.18
N GLU A 362 -20.94 1.51 -18.72
CA GLU A 362 -22.28 0.96 -18.53
C GLU A 362 -22.83 0.33 -19.83
N PRO A 363 -23.51 -0.83 -19.75
CA PRO A 363 -23.87 -1.61 -20.93
C PRO A 363 -24.65 -0.81 -22.00
N GLY A 364 -24.03 -0.62 -23.17
CA GLY A 364 -24.61 0.06 -24.32
C GLY A 364 -24.23 1.54 -24.48
N GLU A 365 -23.35 2.07 -23.63
CA GLU A 365 -22.82 3.44 -23.73
C GLU A 365 -21.49 3.53 -24.50
N CYS A 366 -20.73 2.42 -24.57
CA CYS A 366 -19.48 2.36 -25.32
C CYS A 366 -19.69 2.29 -26.84
N ARG A 367 -18.85 3.04 -27.56
CA ARG A 367 -18.76 3.02 -29.03
C ARG A 367 -18.05 1.75 -29.49
N SER A 368 -18.38 1.31 -30.69
CA SER A 368 -17.75 0.18 -31.38
C SER A 368 -16.85 0.64 -32.54
N ASP A 369 -16.51 1.93 -32.59
CA ASP A 369 -15.58 2.46 -33.58
C ASP A 369 -14.17 2.11 -33.09
N SER A 370 -13.44 1.30 -33.84
CA SER A 370 -12.15 0.74 -33.42
C SER A 370 -11.00 1.10 -34.35
N GLU A 371 -11.26 1.54 -35.59
CA GLU A 371 -10.22 1.77 -36.60
C GLU A 371 -10.31 3.21 -37.14
N PHE A 372 -9.19 3.93 -37.12
CA PHE A 372 -9.02 5.30 -37.59
C PHE A 372 -7.85 5.39 -38.58
N ASP A 373 -8.15 5.16 -39.87
CA ASP A 373 -7.18 4.99 -40.97
C ASP A 373 -7.47 5.88 -42.20
N ASP A 374 -8.30 6.91 -42.05
CA ASP A 374 -8.80 7.72 -43.17
C ASP A 374 -7.94 8.95 -43.52
N GLY A 375 -6.85 9.18 -42.77
CA GLY A 375 -5.97 10.35 -42.86
C GLY A 375 -6.64 11.66 -42.38
N GLY A 376 -7.78 11.54 -41.70
CA GLY A 376 -8.59 12.64 -41.20
C GLY A 376 -8.22 13.09 -39.79
N THR A 377 -9.01 13.99 -39.22
CA THR A 377 -8.92 14.36 -37.81
C THR A 377 -10.27 14.09 -37.14
N HIS A 378 -10.26 13.29 -36.08
CA HIS A 378 -11.43 12.85 -35.34
C HIS A 378 -11.37 13.42 -33.91
N PRO A 379 -12.15 14.46 -33.59
CA PRO A 379 -12.17 15.02 -32.25
C PRO A 379 -13.08 14.22 -31.31
N ILE A 380 -12.64 14.04 -30.06
CA ILE A 380 -13.41 13.56 -28.92
C ILE A 380 -13.47 14.72 -27.91
N SER A 381 -14.65 15.34 -27.79
CA SER A 381 -14.88 16.53 -26.96
C SER A 381 -15.88 16.29 -25.82
N GLU A 382 -16.29 15.04 -25.63
CA GLU A 382 -17.20 14.61 -24.57
C GLU A 382 -16.71 13.27 -24.02
N ASP A 383 -17.02 12.98 -22.75
CA ASP A 383 -16.68 11.71 -22.11
C ASP A 383 -17.16 10.53 -22.97
N THR A 384 -16.25 9.60 -23.26
CA THR A 384 -16.49 8.55 -24.26
C THR A 384 -15.91 7.22 -23.79
N CYS A 385 -16.70 6.16 -23.92
CA CYS A 385 -16.20 4.78 -23.79
C CYS A 385 -16.06 4.13 -25.18
N PHE A 386 -15.04 3.29 -25.35
CA PHE A 386 -14.85 2.37 -26.48
C PHE A 386 -14.85 0.92 -25.98
N ALA A 387 -15.67 0.07 -26.62
CA ALA A 387 -15.86 -1.33 -26.21
C ALA A 387 -14.75 -2.26 -26.73
N ASP A 388 -14.07 -1.83 -27.80
CA ASP A 388 -12.99 -2.56 -28.47
C ASP A 388 -11.71 -1.71 -28.42
N GLY A 389 -10.56 -2.31 -28.72
CA GLY A 389 -9.30 -1.59 -28.88
C GLY A 389 -9.36 -0.56 -30.03
N LEU A 390 -8.51 0.45 -29.94
CA LEU A 390 -8.41 1.52 -30.93
C LEU A 390 -7.16 1.36 -31.78
N GLU A 391 -7.29 1.48 -33.10
CA GLU A 391 -6.18 1.55 -34.05
C GLU A 391 -6.18 2.93 -34.73
N VAL A 392 -5.05 3.63 -34.70
CA VAL A 392 -4.87 4.95 -35.33
C VAL A 392 -3.66 4.92 -36.25
N SER A 393 -3.89 5.06 -37.55
CA SER A 393 -2.85 4.90 -38.58
C SER A 393 -3.14 5.75 -39.84
N ASP A 394 -2.33 5.61 -40.89
CA ASP A 394 -2.53 6.20 -42.22
C ASP A 394 -2.67 7.74 -42.23
N GLY A 395 -1.95 8.41 -41.32
CA GLY A 395 -1.95 9.88 -41.21
C GLY A 395 -3.14 10.43 -40.41
N THR A 396 -3.95 9.55 -39.81
CA THR A 396 -5.13 9.94 -39.05
C THR A 396 -4.73 10.55 -37.70
N THR A 397 -5.48 11.57 -37.27
CA THR A 397 -5.32 12.19 -35.96
C THR A 397 -6.57 11.99 -35.10
N LEU A 398 -6.45 11.26 -34.00
CA LEU A 398 -7.46 11.21 -32.94
C LEU A 398 -7.15 12.31 -31.91
N ARG A 399 -8.03 13.30 -31.74
CA ARG A 399 -7.80 14.45 -30.85
C ARG A 399 -8.77 14.42 -29.68
N ILE A 400 -8.28 14.21 -28.47
CA ILE A 400 -9.06 14.24 -27.23
C ILE A 400 -8.92 15.64 -26.64
N GLU A 401 -10.04 16.33 -26.45
CA GLU A 401 -10.07 17.75 -26.08
C GLU A 401 -11.23 18.07 -25.12
N ASP A 402 -11.38 19.35 -24.78
CA ASP A 402 -12.51 19.85 -23.98
C ASP A 402 -12.67 19.24 -22.57
N GLY A 403 -11.56 18.77 -21.99
CA GLY A 403 -11.55 18.17 -20.65
C GLY A 403 -12.27 16.82 -20.58
N SER A 404 -12.34 16.12 -21.71
CA SER A 404 -13.03 14.83 -21.81
C SER A 404 -12.25 13.70 -21.15
N THR A 405 -13.00 12.73 -20.63
CA THR A 405 -12.48 11.44 -20.15
C THR A 405 -12.75 10.35 -21.19
N VAL A 406 -11.72 9.62 -21.59
CA VAL A 406 -11.83 8.50 -22.53
C VAL A 406 -11.49 7.18 -21.85
N HIS A 407 -12.39 6.21 -21.93
CA HIS A 407 -12.18 4.86 -21.41
C HIS A 407 -12.24 3.85 -22.56
N VAL A 408 -11.16 3.12 -22.79
CA VAL A 408 -11.06 2.06 -23.79
C VAL A 408 -10.97 0.73 -23.06
N GLN A 409 -11.95 -0.16 -23.27
CA GLN A 409 -11.95 -1.51 -22.69
C GLN A 409 -10.91 -2.44 -23.32
N GLY A 410 -10.32 -2.03 -24.45
CA GLY A 410 -9.16 -2.68 -25.06
C GLY A 410 -7.92 -1.79 -25.03
N GLY A 411 -7.03 -2.05 -25.98
CA GLY A 411 -5.75 -1.36 -26.12
C GLY A 411 -5.82 -0.16 -27.07
N LEU A 412 -4.65 0.43 -27.33
CA LEU A 412 -4.47 1.47 -28.32
C LEU A 412 -3.23 1.16 -29.17
N ASP A 413 -3.45 0.93 -30.46
CA ASP A 413 -2.41 0.73 -31.46
C ASP A 413 -2.24 2.02 -32.29
N VAL A 414 -1.05 2.63 -32.25
CA VAL A 414 -0.72 3.82 -33.05
C VAL A 414 0.36 3.45 -34.06
N GLY A 415 -0.07 3.23 -35.30
CA GLY A 415 0.79 2.76 -36.39
C GLY A 415 1.33 3.87 -37.29
N GLU A 416 1.75 3.50 -38.50
CA GLU A 416 2.41 4.38 -39.48
C GLU A 416 1.65 5.71 -39.70
N ASN A 417 2.32 6.84 -39.47
CA ASN A 417 1.81 8.21 -39.50
C ASN A 417 0.57 8.48 -38.61
N GLY A 418 0.16 7.55 -37.76
CA GLY A 418 -0.95 7.70 -36.83
C GLY A 418 -0.62 8.69 -35.71
N ARG A 419 -1.61 9.46 -35.28
CA ARG A 419 -1.43 10.46 -34.22
C ARG A 419 -2.58 10.50 -33.23
N VAL A 420 -2.27 10.41 -31.94
CA VAL A 420 -3.23 10.70 -30.86
C VAL A 420 -2.80 11.97 -30.15
N VAL A 421 -3.72 12.91 -29.91
CA VAL A 421 -3.42 14.20 -29.28
C VAL A 421 -4.30 14.40 -28.07
N PHE A 422 -3.71 14.57 -26.89
CA PHE A 422 -4.38 15.03 -25.68
C PHE A 422 -4.24 16.54 -25.59
N ASP A 423 -5.32 17.28 -25.83
CA ASP A 423 -5.34 18.74 -25.83
C ASP A 423 -6.07 19.27 -24.58
N SER A 424 -5.27 19.68 -23.60
CA SER A 424 -5.75 20.20 -22.31
C SER A 424 -6.13 21.69 -22.33
N THR A 425 -6.17 22.35 -23.50
CA THR A 425 -6.43 23.80 -23.60
C THR A 425 -7.73 24.22 -22.90
N SER A 426 -8.74 23.35 -22.93
CA SER A 426 -10.09 23.58 -22.40
C SER A 426 -10.38 22.87 -21.08
N GLY A 427 -9.44 22.08 -20.55
CA GLY A 427 -9.63 21.26 -19.34
C GLY A 427 -8.67 20.07 -19.31
N ASP A 428 -8.44 19.50 -18.13
CA ASP A 428 -7.56 18.33 -17.96
C ASP A 428 -8.16 17.11 -18.68
N ILE A 429 -7.32 16.36 -19.40
CA ILE A 429 -7.72 15.14 -20.12
C ILE A 429 -7.36 13.91 -19.30
N GLU A 430 -8.24 12.91 -19.32
CA GLU A 430 -7.99 11.62 -18.69
C GLU A 430 -8.32 10.48 -19.65
N VAL A 431 -7.35 9.60 -19.89
CA VAL A 431 -7.49 8.43 -20.75
C VAL A 431 -7.17 7.17 -19.95
N LEU A 432 -8.02 6.17 -20.03
CA LEU A 432 -7.81 4.83 -19.48
C LEU A 432 -7.86 3.81 -20.61
N LEU A 433 -6.81 2.99 -20.73
CA LEU A 433 -6.73 1.80 -21.56
C LEU A 433 -6.73 0.57 -20.64
N GLU A 434 -7.57 -0.42 -20.91
CA GLU A 434 -7.61 -1.67 -20.14
C GLU A 434 -6.71 -2.78 -20.73
N ASP A 435 -6.20 -2.58 -21.94
CA ASP A 435 -5.24 -3.46 -22.59
C ASP A 435 -4.03 -2.65 -23.11
N GLU A 436 -3.10 -3.34 -23.77
CA GLU A 436 -1.80 -2.82 -24.18
C GLU A 436 -1.86 -1.51 -24.98
N LEU A 437 -0.91 -0.62 -24.71
CA LEU A 437 -0.60 0.53 -25.57
C LEU A 437 0.56 0.13 -26.49
N SER A 438 0.31 0.01 -27.79
CA SER A 438 1.34 -0.26 -28.80
C SER A 438 1.55 0.95 -29.71
N ILE A 439 2.81 1.38 -29.89
CA ILE A 439 3.19 2.44 -30.82
C ILE A 439 4.34 1.95 -31.70
N GLU A 440 4.04 1.75 -32.98
CA GLU A 440 4.99 1.19 -33.95
C GLU A 440 5.30 2.18 -35.08
N SER A 441 6.27 1.84 -35.93
CA SER A 441 6.67 2.65 -37.09
C SER A 441 7.06 4.08 -36.73
N ASP A 442 6.20 5.07 -36.99
CA ASP A 442 6.38 6.47 -36.64
C ASP A 442 5.12 7.06 -35.99
N GLY A 443 4.29 6.18 -35.40
CA GLY A 443 3.13 6.56 -34.62
C GLY A 443 3.47 7.47 -33.44
N ARG A 444 2.53 8.34 -33.06
CA ARG A 444 2.80 9.36 -32.04
C ARG A 444 1.62 9.68 -31.13
N ILE A 445 1.89 9.82 -29.85
CA ILE A 445 1.02 10.46 -28.86
C ILE A 445 1.61 11.82 -28.49
N ASP A 446 0.78 12.85 -28.54
CA ASP A 446 1.15 14.23 -28.16
C ASP A 446 0.28 14.75 -27.03
N SER A 447 0.93 15.34 -26.03
CA SER A 447 0.27 15.98 -24.90
C SER A 447 0.52 17.49 -24.94
N VAL A 448 -0.55 18.24 -25.21
CA VAL A 448 -0.51 19.70 -25.45
C VAL A 448 -1.56 20.43 -24.60
N GLY A 449 -1.56 21.77 -24.67
CA GLY A 449 -2.64 22.62 -24.15
C GLY A 449 -2.36 23.33 -22.83
N GLY A 450 -1.17 23.17 -22.25
CA GLY A 450 -0.70 23.89 -21.06
C GLY A 450 -1.32 23.44 -19.73
N GLY A 451 -2.19 22.44 -19.76
CA GLY A 451 -2.85 21.83 -18.60
C GLY A 451 -2.22 20.49 -18.22
N ARG A 452 -3.01 19.63 -17.56
CA ARG A 452 -2.59 18.29 -17.17
C ARG A 452 -3.36 17.25 -17.98
N ASN A 453 -2.62 16.33 -18.58
CA ASN A 453 -3.14 15.17 -19.27
C ASN A 453 -2.72 13.91 -18.52
N VAL A 454 -3.62 12.93 -18.44
CA VAL A 454 -3.35 11.64 -17.79
C VAL A 454 -3.65 10.51 -18.77
N LEU A 455 -2.71 9.58 -18.88
CA LEU A 455 -2.86 8.31 -19.58
C LEU A 455 -2.61 7.18 -18.59
N SER A 456 -3.64 6.37 -18.33
CA SER A 456 -3.53 5.17 -17.51
C SER A 456 -3.64 3.95 -18.42
N VAL A 457 -2.65 3.06 -18.36
CA VAL A 457 -2.60 1.81 -19.11
C VAL A 457 -2.62 0.69 -18.07
N ASP A 458 -3.74 -0.03 -18.01
CA ASP A 458 -3.96 -1.17 -17.10
C ASP A 458 -3.42 -2.49 -17.70
N ALA A 459 -2.30 -2.39 -18.42
CA ALA A 459 -1.65 -3.46 -19.17
C ALA A 459 -0.22 -3.02 -19.52
N GLY A 460 0.41 -3.59 -20.56
CA GLY A 460 1.75 -3.21 -21.01
C GLY A 460 1.80 -1.94 -21.87
N ILE A 461 3.01 -1.37 -21.99
CA ILE A 461 3.31 -0.28 -22.93
C ILE A 461 4.45 -0.73 -23.84
N ASP A 462 4.18 -0.83 -25.13
CA ASP A 462 5.15 -1.18 -26.16
C ASP A 462 5.36 0.01 -27.11
N VAL A 463 6.60 0.49 -27.24
CA VAL A 463 6.98 1.54 -28.18
C VAL A 463 8.21 1.08 -28.97
N GLN A 464 8.08 0.94 -30.29
CA GLN A 464 9.12 0.42 -31.17
C GLN A 464 9.42 1.36 -32.33
N ASP A 465 10.40 1.01 -33.17
CA ASP A 465 10.81 1.76 -34.37
C ASP A 465 11.14 3.25 -34.08
N GLN A 466 10.22 4.17 -34.40
CA GLN A 466 10.28 5.62 -34.15
C GLN A 466 9.05 6.11 -33.40
N GLY A 467 8.31 5.18 -32.79
CA GLY A 467 7.16 5.47 -31.96
C GLY A 467 7.51 6.50 -30.89
N SER A 468 6.58 7.40 -30.62
CA SER A 468 6.85 8.51 -29.71
C SER A 468 5.66 8.89 -28.82
N ILE A 469 5.96 9.21 -27.56
CA ILE A 469 5.04 9.87 -26.64
C ILE A 469 5.71 11.17 -26.20
N GLU A 470 5.12 12.31 -26.56
CA GLU A 470 5.73 13.63 -26.36
C GLU A 470 4.80 14.58 -25.62
N THR A 471 5.36 15.55 -24.90
CA THR A 471 4.60 16.63 -24.24
C THR A 471 5.23 18.00 -24.48
N ASP A 472 4.41 19.04 -24.64
CA ASP A 472 4.85 20.43 -24.82
C ASP A 472 5.55 21.01 -23.56
N GLU A 473 6.39 22.04 -23.75
CA GLU A 473 7.16 22.70 -22.67
C GLU A 473 6.30 23.28 -21.52
N ASP A 474 5.01 23.49 -21.74
CA ASP A 474 4.07 24.03 -20.75
C ASP A 474 2.99 23.04 -20.29
N THR A 475 3.00 21.81 -20.81
CA THR A 475 1.97 20.80 -20.57
C THR A 475 2.51 19.71 -19.66
N ARG A 476 1.68 19.21 -18.73
CA ARG A 476 2.02 18.07 -17.87
C ARG A 476 1.34 16.80 -18.37
N LEU A 477 2.12 15.75 -18.63
CA LEU A 477 1.64 14.40 -18.89
C LEU A 477 2.02 13.46 -17.72
N ASP A 478 1.03 12.78 -17.15
CA ASP A 478 1.23 11.65 -16.24
C ASP A 478 0.82 10.35 -16.93
N LEU A 479 1.76 9.41 -17.04
CA LEU A 479 1.55 8.05 -17.50
C LEU A 479 1.54 7.12 -16.27
N TYR A 480 0.48 6.33 -16.14
CA TYR A 480 0.38 5.28 -15.13
C TYR A 480 0.32 3.93 -15.83
N ASN A 481 1.14 2.98 -15.40
CA ASN A 481 1.29 1.68 -16.04
C ASN A 481 1.24 0.55 -15.00
N THR A 482 0.50 -0.52 -15.27
CA THR A 482 0.45 -1.71 -14.40
C THR A 482 1.22 -2.91 -14.95
N GLY A 483 1.46 -2.99 -16.26
CA GLY A 483 2.15 -4.10 -16.93
C GLY A 483 3.61 -3.85 -17.29
N GLU A 484 4.17 -4.67 -18.18
CA GLU A 484 5.56 -4.54 -18.68
C GLU A 484 5.70 -3.33 -19.61
N ILE A 485 6.89 -2.75 -19.70
CA ILE A 485 7.16 -1.63 -20.62
C ILE A 485 8.33 -2.01 -21.51
N ASP A 486 8.10 -2.00 -22.81
CA ASP A 486 9.10 -2.34 -23.80
C ASP A 486 9.36 -1.13 -24.70
N LEU A 487 10.60 -0.63 -24.67
CA LEU A 487 11.06 0.40 -25.59
C LEU A 487 12.15 -0.19 -26.48
N SER A 488 11.95 -0.19 -27.79
CA SER A 488 12.93 -0.75 -28.73
C SER A 488 13.30 0.20 -29.86
N ASP A 489 14.40 -0.11 -30.55
CA ASP A 489 14.94 0.66 -31.68
C ASP A 489 15.23 2.13 -31.37
N ARG A 490 14.33 3.06 -31.75
CA ARG A 490 14.49 4.52 -31.59
C ARG A 490 13.24 5.13 -30.96
N ALA A 491 12.57 4.35 -30.11
CA ALA A 491 11.46 4.77 -29.28
C ALA A 491 11.80 6.02 -28.45
N GLN A 492 10.81 6.91 -28.31
CA GLN A 492 10.97 8.17 -27.59
C GLN A 492 9.79 8.41 -26.63
N ILE A 493 10.09 8.67 -25.36
CA ILE A 493 9.12 9.17 -24.38
C ILE A 493 9.72 10.44 -23.77
N THR A 494 9.35 11.61 -24.28
CA THR A 494 10.12 12.84 -24.03
C THR A 494 9.28 14.08 -23.77
N ALA A 495 9.65 14.84 -22.73
CA ALA A 495 9.21 16.22 -22.55
C ALA A 495 9.98 17.20 -23.45
N ASP A 496 9.25 18.06 -24.16
CA ASP A 496 9.81 19.11 -25.00
C ASP A 496 10.62 20.11 -24.18
N GLY A 497 11.61 20.74 -24.81
CA GLY A 497 12.57 21.63 -24.15
C GLY A 497 13.42 20.95 -23.07
N ASP A 498 13.40 19.62 -23.00
CA ASP A 498 13.97 18.81 -21.91
C ASP A 498 13.44 19.17 -20.51
N VAL A 499 12.21 19.69 -20.42
CA VAL A 499 11.56 20.02 -19.13
C VAL A 499 11.08 18.73 -18.46
N ALA A 500 11.99 17.98 -17.84
CA ALA A 500 11.70 16.64 -17.30
C ALA A 500 10.57 16.64 -16.25
N GLY A 501 10.29 17.78 -15.62
CA GLY A 501 9.14 18.00 -14.76
C GLY A 501 7.77 17.84 -15.43
N ASN A 502 7.69 17.83 -16.76
CA ASN A 502 6.44 17.80 -17.51
C ASN A 502 5.99 16.40 -17.94
N LEU A 503 6.86 15.38 -17.91
CA LEU A 503 6.49 14.00 -18.25
C LEU A 503 6.85 13.08 -17.10
N TRP A 504 5.85 12.44 -16.49
CA TRP A 504 6.06 11.49 -15.40
C TRP A 504 5.43 10.17 -15.74
N LEU A 505 6.24 9.11 -15.71
CA LEU A 505 5.82 7.74 -15.92
C LEU A 505 5.97 6.99 -14.61
N TYR A 506 4.86 6.48 -14.09
CA TYR A 506 4.79 5.65 -12.92
C TYR A 506 4.43 4.23 -13.34
N SER A 507 5.23 3.24 -12.91
CA SER A 507 4.92 1.84 -13.19
C SER A 507 4.87 1.03 -11.90
N SER A 508 3.95 0.06 -11.87
CA SER A 508 3.93 -1.06 -10.93
C SER A 508 4.22 -2.41 -11.58
N GLY A 509 4.52 -2.42 -12.88
CA GLY A 509 4.90 -3.62 -13.61
C GLY A 509 6.15 -4.28 -13.07
N SER A 510 6.33 -5.56 -13.37
CA SER A 510 7.52 -6.33 -12.99
C SER A 510 8.78 -5.85 -13.71
N GLU A 511 8.63 -5.41 -14.96
CA GLU A 511 9.75 -5.28 -15.88
C GLU A 511 9.64 -4.03 -16.77
N ILE A 512 10.80 -3.45 -17.11
CA ILE A 512 10.94 -2.40 -18.11
C ILE A 512 12.16 -2.74 -18.98
N GLU A 513 11.94 -3.01 -20.26
CA GLU A 513 12.98 -3.29 -21.23
C GLU A 513 13.31 -2.06 -22.07
N PHE A 514 14.61 -1.85 -22.31
CA PHE A 514 15.14 -0.86 -23.23
C PHE A 514 16.09 -1.56 -24.21
N ASP A 515 15.62 -1.89 -25.41
CA ASP A 515 16.43 -2.51 -26.48
C ASP A 515 16.83 -1.47 -27.54
N GLY A 516 17.90 -0.73 -27.23
CA GLY A 516 18.43 0.31 -28.09
C GLY A 516 19.27 -0.23 -29.26
N PRO A 517 19.67 0.64 -30.20
CA PRO A 517 20.46 0.22 -31.34
C PRO A 517 21.89 -0.15 -30.93
N GLY A 518 22.37 -1.31 -31.39
CA GLY A 518 23.72 -1.83 -31.09
C GLY A 518 24.90 -1.04 -31.68
N GLU A 519 26.13 -1.47 -31.35
CA GLU A 519 27.40 -0.78 -31.70
C GLU A 519 27.58 -0.54 -33.20
N ASP A 520 27.21 -1.53 -34.03
CA ASP A 520 27.37 -1.50 -35.48
C ASP A 520 26.18 -0.82 -36.20
N SER A 521 25.20 -0.29 -35.45
CA SER A 521 24.08 0.43 -36.04
C SER A 521 24.58 1.66 -36.79
N VAL A 522 24.08 1.86 -38.00
CA VAL A 522 24.36 3.06 -38.82
C VAL A 522 23.49 4.25 -38.42
N ASP A 523 22.50 4.04 -37.57
CA ASP A 523 21.65 5.10 -37.05
C ASP A 523 22.18 5.56 -35.70
N ASP A 524 22.75 6.76 -35.62
CA ASP A 524 23.32 7.30 -34.37
C ASP A 524 22.25 7.68 -33.34
N ARG A 525 20.95 7.51 -33.63
CA ARG A 525 19.87 7.79 -32.67
C ARG A 525 19.67 6.62 -31.71
N ASP A 526 19.37 6.98 -30.48
CA ASP A 526 19.21 6.16 -29.28
C ASP A 526 17.74 6.13 -28.84
N ILE A 527 17.38 5.18 -27.98
CA ILE A 527 16.15 5.30 -27.19
C ILE A 527 16.29 6.52 -26.29
N ARG A 528 15.25 7.35 -26.19
CA ARG A 528 15.26 8.54 -25.34
C ARG A 528 14.09 8.57 -24.39
N PHE A 529 14.43 8.75 -23.12
CA PHE A 529 13.46 9.09 -22.09
C PHE A 529 13.81 10.46 -21.51
N THR A 530 12.91 11.44 -21.60
CA THR A 530 13.06 12.75 -20.94
C THR A 530 11.88 12.97 -20.01
N GLY A 531 12.09 12.82 -18.71
CA GLY A 531 11.02 12.90 -17.72
C GLY A 531 11.41 12.38 -16.34
N VAL A 532 10.40 12.05 -15.54
CA VAL A 532 10.54 11.25 -14.33
C VAL A 532 10.03 9.84 -14.60
N LEU A 533 10.92 8.85 -14.50
CA LEU A 533 10.54 7.44 -14.54
C LEU A 533 10.58 6.89 -13.11
N TYR A 534 9.42 6.57 -12.54
CA TYR A 534 9.30 6.15 -11.15
C TYR A 534 8.64 4.77 -11.03
N ALA A 535 9.49 3.75 -11.03
CA ALA A 535 9.12 2.34 -11.09
C ALA A 535 9.89 1.52 -10.03
N PRO A 536 9.77 1.84 -8.72
CA PRO A 536 10.57 1.21 -7.66
C PRO A 536 10.32 -0.30 -7.47
N GLN A 537 9.29 -0.85 -8.11
CA GLN A 537 8.92 -2.27 -8.10
C GLN A 537 9.39 -3.01 -9.36
N SER A 538 9.86 -2.28 -10.38
CA SER A 538 10.19 -2.83 -11.70
C SER A 538 11.69 -3.05 -11.85
N GLU A 539 12.07 -4.20 -12.38
CA GLU A 539 13.44 -4.49 -12.83
C GLU A 539 13.62 -3.90 -14.23
N ALA A 540 14.69 -3.12 -14.44
CA ALA A 540 14.99 -2.56 -15.74
C ALA A 540 16.09 -3.36 -16.44
N TYR A 541 15.88 -3.70 -17.70
CA TYR A 541 16.86 -4.33 -18.58
C TYR A 541 17.25 -3.35 -19.68
N VAL A 542 18.55 -3.14 -19.85
CA VAL A 542 19.08 -2.15 -20.78
C VAL A 542 20.08 -2.79 -21.74
N GLU A 543 19.77 -2.67 -23.02
CA GLU A 543 20.60 -3.08 -24.15
C GLU A 543 20.77 -1.92 -25.15
N GLY A 544 21.85 -1.93 -25.92
CA GLY A 544 22.12 -0.91 -26.93
C GLY A 544 22.37 0.49 -26.36
N ARG A 545 21.94 1.53 -27.09
CA ARG A 545 22.10 2.94 -26.70
C ARG A 545 20.83 3.53 -26.15
N VAL A 546 20.92 4.03 -24.91
CA VAL A 546 19.78 4.61 -24.19
C VAL A 546 20.20 5.89 -23.48
N THR A 547 19.43 6.96 -23.67
CA THR A 547 19.63 8.24 -22.99
C THR A 547 18.43 8.58 -22.12
N PHE A 548 18.72 8.86 -20.86
CA PHE A 548 17.77 9.35 -19.88
C PHE A 548 18.09 10.80 -19.51
N LYS A 549 17.08 11.67 -19.60
CA LYS A 549 17.12 13.04 -19.06
C LYS A 549 16.06 13.17 -17.96
N GLY A 550 16.44 13.70 -16.80
CA GLY A 550 15.57 13.81 -15.63
C GLY A 550 15.95 12.87 -14.49
N SER A 551 15.00 12.14 -13.92
CA SER A 551 15.22 11.32 -12.72
C SER A 551 14.56 9.95 -12.84
N ASN A 552 15.32 8.89 -12.60
CA ASN A 552 14.87 7.51 -12.78
C ASN A 552 14.98 6.69 -11.49
N THR A 553 13.96 5.91 -11.16
CA THR A 553 13.93 5.03 -9.98
C THR A 553 13.41 3.66 -10.37
N PHE A 554 14.18 2.62 -10.05
CA PHE A 554 13.89 1.22 -10.36
C PHE A 554 14.11 0.32 -9.16
N LEU A 555 13.54 -0.89 -9.17
CA LEU A 555 13.92 -1.94 -8.23
C LEU A 555 15.40 -2.29 -8.42
N SER A 556 15.75 -2.72 -9.63
CA SER A 556 17.11 -3.01 -10.07
C SER A 556 17.31 -2.54 -11.51
N VAL A 557 18.56 -2.37 -11.94
CA VAL A 557 18.89 -2.07 -13.33
C VAL A 557 20.00 -3.02 -13.76
N ASN A 558 19.72 -3.76 -14.83
CA ASN A 558 20.52 -4.85 -15.35
C ASN A 558 20.86 -4.55 -16.83
N SER A 559 21.96 -5.11 -17.30
CA SER A 559 22.31 -5.11 -18.72
C SER A 559 22.16 -6.51 -19.29
N GLY A 560 21.45 -6.65 -20.41
CA GLY A 560 21.23 -7.95 -21.04
C GLY A 560 20.16 -8.79 -20.33
N GLU A 561 19.30 -9.47 -21.07
CA GLU A 561 18.52 -10.58 -20.50
C GLU A 561 19.45 -11.71 -20.02
N ALA A 562 19.07 -12.36 -18.92
CA ALA A 562 19.58 -13.68 -18.64
C ALA A 562 18.97 -14.63 -19.68
N ASP A 563 19.79 -15.35 -20.47
CA ASP A 563 19.24 -16.39 -21.35
C ASP A 563 18.35 -17.37 -20.54
N ASP A 564 17.47 -18.12 -21.20
CA ASP A 564 16.60 -19.15 -20.58
C ASP A 564 17.34 -20.15 -19.64
N ASN A 565 18.68 -20.18 -19.67
CA ASN A 565 19.52 -21.01 -18.81
C ASN A 565 20.13 -20.24 -17.61
N GLY A 566 19.72 -18.99 -17.36
CA GLY A 566 20.23 -18.12 -16.31
C GLY A 566 21.66 -17.63 -16.55
N ASN A 567 22.11 -17.61 -17.81
CA ASN A 567 23.45 -17.25 -18.20
C ASN A 567 23.39 -15.97 -19.04
N GLY A 568 23.51 -14.81 -18.38
CA GLY A 568 23.48 -13.49 -19.03
C GLY A 568 24.35 -13.41 -20.28
N GLY A 569 23.76 -12.86 -21.35
CA GLY A 569 24.48 -12.46 -22.55
C GLY A 569 25.65 -11.58 -22.16
N ASN A 570 26.87 -12.11 -22.28
CA ASN A 570 28.10 -11.43 -21.85
C ASN A 570 28.67 -10.55 -22.99
N ASP A 571 27.98 -10.48 -24.12
CA ASP A 571 28.46 -9.92 -25.39
C ASP A 571 27.63 -8.72 -25.88
N ASP A 572 26.63 -8.27 -25.12
CA ASP A 572 25.72 -7.20 -25.58
C ASP A 572 26.31 -5.81 -25.31
N TYR A 573 26.33 -5.01 -26.37
CA TYR A 573 26.81 -3.63 -26.34
C TYR A 573 25.80 -2.76 -25.59
N VAL A 574 26.25 -2.10 -24.52
CA VAL A 574 25.39 -1.19 -23.75
C VAL A 574 26.10 0.15 -23.52
N ASP A 575 25.47 1.24 -23.96
CA ASP A 575 25.93 2.63 -23.81
C ASP A 575 24.80 3.47 -23.21
N ILE A 576 24.97 3.90 -21.96
CA ILE A 576 23.91 4.58 -21.19
C ILE A 576 24.35 5.98 -20.83
N SER A 577 23.51 6.97 -21.14
CA SER A 577 23.70 8.35 -20.73
C SER A 577 22.61 8.80 -19.75
N PHE A 578 23.00 9.37 -18.62
CA PHE A 578 22.09 9.96 -17.63
C PHE A 578 22.36 11.47 -17.48
N HIS A 579 21.37 12.30 -17.78
CA HIS A 579 21.43 13.75 -17.60
C HIS A 579 20.41 14.14 -16.52
N TYR A 580 20.87 14.36 -15.28
CA TYR A 580 19.97 14.72 -14.20
C TYR A 580 19.42 16.14 -14.36
N ASP A 581 18.10 16.30 -14.28
CA ASP A 581 17.48 17.63 -14.23
C ASP A 581 17.44 18.13 -12.78
N GLU A 582 18.26 19.13 -12.48
CA GLU A 582 18.38 19.78 -11.18
C GLU A 582 17.06 20.49 -10.77
N ALA A 583 16.19 20.85 -11.72
CA ALA A 583 14.89 21.42 -11.41
C ALA A 583 13.96 20.43 -10.67
N LEU A 584 14.22 19.12 -10.78
CA LEU A 584 13.50 18.08 -10.05
C LEU A 584 13.93 17.96 -8.58
N GLN A 585 15.02 18.61 -8.17
CA GLN A 585 15.54 18.50 -6.81
C GLN A 585 14.49 18.86 -5.76
N GLY A 586 14.21 17.91 -4.86
CA GLY A 586 13.17 18.09 -3.82
C GLY A 586 11.74 17.83 -4.28
N SER A 587 11.50 17.53 -5.56
CA SER A 587 10.19 17.04 -6.04
C SER A 587 9.93 15.64 -5.51
N HIS A 588 8.65 15.32 -5.26
CA HIS A 588 8.24 14.03 -4.71
C HIS A 588 7.24 13.35 -5.65
N PRO A 589 7.41 12.04 -5.93
CA PRO A 589 6.37 11.17 -6.50
C PRO A 589 5.02 11.38 -5.83
N PHE A 590 3.97 11.42 -6.64
CA PHE A 590 2.57 11.63 -6.22
C PHE A 590 2.35 12.91 -5.39
N GLY A 591 3.19 13.94 -5.59
CA GLY A 591 3.06 15.23 -4.90
C GLY A 591 3.29 15.13 -3.38
N GLY A 592 3.97 14.09 -2.90
CA GLY A 592 4.15 13.82 -1.47
C GLY A 592 2.87 13.32 -0.76
N GLY A 593 1.82 13.00 -1.53
CA GLY A 593 0.59 12.39 -1.05
C GLY A 593 0.76 10.91 -0.72
N SER A 594 0.13 10.50 0.38
CA SER A 594 0.07 9.15 0.93
C SER A 594 -0.84 8.20 0.15
N VAL A 595 -0.41 6.96 -0.07
CA VAL A 595 -1.24 5.88 -0.66
C VAL A 595 -1.13 4.56 0.16
N PRO A 596 -2.20 3.74 0.33
CA PRO A 596 -2.29 2.67 1.35
C PRO A 596 -1.14 1.63 1.41
N VAL A 597 -0.79 1.21 2.65
CA VAL A 597 0.44 0.48 3.12
C VAL A 597 0.07 -0.74 3.98
N VAL A 598 -0.73 -1.65 3.46
CA VAL A 598 -0.56 -3.04 3.88
C VAL A 598 0.00 -3.75 2.67
N SER A 599 1.29 -4.07 2.71
CA SER A 599 1.94 -4.84 1.65
C SER A 599 1.92 -6.31 1.98
N HIS A 600 1.80 -6.72 3.24
CA HIS A 600 1.69 -8.14 3.59
C HIS A 600 0.53 -8.38 4.55
N LEU A 601 -0.42 -9.23 4.15
CA LEU A 601 -1.60 -9.54 4.93
C LEU A 601 -1.63 -11.03 5.33
N HIS A 602 -1.52 -11.28 6.63
CA HIS A 602 -1.64 -12.61 7.21
C HIS A 602 -2.81 -12.65 8.18
N VAL A 603 -3.90 -13.31 7.78
CA VAL A 603 -5.06 -13.49 8.64
C VAL A 603 -5.35 -14.98 8.78
N SER A 604 -5.46 -15.45 10.02
CA SER A 604 -5.83 -16.84 10.31
C SER A 604 -6.93 -16.91 11.34
N ARG A 605 -7.86 -17.85 11.19
CA ARG A 605 -8.92 -18.16 12.15
C ARG A 605 -8.54 -19.41 12.94
N HIS A 606 -8.52 -19.27 14.26
CA HIS A 606 -8.25 -20.33 15.22
C HIS A 606 -9.53 -20.66 15.98
N ARG A 607 -10.15 -21.78 15.62
CA ARG A 607 -11.41 -22.25 16.21
C ARG A 607 -11.17 -23.04 17.49
N VAL A 608 -11.80 -22.59 18.58
CA VAL A 608 -11.82 -23.28 19.86
C VAL A 608 -13.24 -23.64 20.25
N VAL A 609 -13.40 -24.79 20.90
CA VAL A 609 -14.65 -25.19 21.54
C VAL A 609 -14.47 -25.07 23.04
N ILE A 610 -15.45 -24.47 23.71
CA ILE A 610 -15.47 -24.34 25.16
C ILE A 610 -16.63 -25.17 25.69
N GLU A 611 -16.33 -26.25 26.40
CA GLU A 611 -17.34 -27.18 26.91
C GLU A 611 -17.38 -27.20 28.43
N THR A 612 -18.58 -27.41 28.99
CA THR A 612 -18.73 -27.74 30.40
C THR A 612 -18.37 -29.21 30.63
N ASN A 613 -17.71 -29.47 31.75
CA ASN A 613 -17.17 -30.78 32.11
C ASN A 613 -18.18 -31.64 32.87
#